data_AF-A0A699TRI4-F1
#
_entry.id   AF-A0A699TRI4-F1
#
_cell.length_a   1.000
_cell.length_b   1.000
_cell.length_c   1.000
_cell.angle_alpha   90.00
_cell.angle_beta   90.00
_cell.angle_gamma   90.00
#
_symmetry.space_group_name_H-M   'P 1'
#
loop_
_entity.id
_entity.type
_entity.pdbx_description
1 polymer ?
#
loop_
_entity_poly.entity_id
_entity_poly.type
_entity_poly.pdbx_seq_one_letter_code
_entity_poly.pdbx_strand_id
1 'polypeptide(L)'
;LKAIGVLYKDMEGKEHTAVLNEGSLLNEVILSAGTLGSPQLLMLSGIGPAEHLMAHRINVVLDQPMVGQGLSDNPMNLVLVPTTMPVEISLIEVVGITRFGSFIESASAHINLLLLTKYDSQFAHFVNKVCNIIG
;
A
#
# COMPACT_ATOMS: atom_id res chain seq x y z
N LEU A 1 28.66 -10.83 3.18
CA LEU A 1 28.07 -9.81 4.08
C LEU A 1 27.06 -10.51 4.98
N LYS A 2 26.99 -10.16 6.27
CA LYS A 2 25.98 -10.69 7.21
C LYS A 2 25.40 -9.51 7.99
N ALA A 3 24.07 -9.40 8.03
CA ALA A 3 23.40 -8.44 8.90
C ALA A 3 23.54 -8.89 10.36
N ILE A 4 23.87 -7.96 11.26
CA ILE A 4 24.11 -8.24 12.69
C ILE A 4 23.05 -7.67 13.61
N GLY A 5 22.16 -6.82 13.10
CA GLY A 5 21.18 -6.09 13.88
C GLY A 5 20.53 -4.96 13.11
N VAL A 6 19.77 -4.13 13.83
CA VAL A 6 19.06 -2.96 13.32
C VAL A 6 19.19 -1.79 14.28
N LEU A 7 19.21 -0.58 13.71
CA LEU A 7 19.04 0.68 14.44
C LEU A 7 17.59 1.14 14.25
N TYR A 8 16.93 1.58 15.32
CA TYR A 8 15.57 2.12 15.27
C TYR A 8 15.41 3.29 16.24
N LYS A 9 14.37 4.10 16.03
CA LYS A 9 13.99 5.21 16.90
C LYS A 9 12.66 4.90 17.58
N ASP A 10 12.55 5.25 18.86
CA ASP A 10 11.27 5.20 19.58
C ASP A 10 10.42 6.46 19.33
N MET A 11 9.27 6.54 20.00
CA MET A 11 8.34 7.66 19.88
C MET A 11 8.88 8.98 20.44
N GLU A 12 9.89 8.93 21.30
CA GLU A 12 10.59 10.10 21.85
C GLU A 12 11.76 10.54 20.95
N GLY A 13 12.02 9.80 19.86
CA GLY A 13 13.12 10.04 18.93
C GLY A 13 14.47 9.50 19.40
N LYS A 14 14.50 8.76 20.51
CA LYS A 14 15.72 8.15 21.04
C LYS A 14 16.11 6.95 20.19
N GLU A 15 17.40 6.85 19.88
CA GLU A 15 17.97 5.76 19.08
C GLU A 15 18.25 4.52 19.94
N HIS A 16 17.93 3.36 19.38
CA HIS A 16 18.11 2.04 19.98
C HIS A 16 18.73 1.09 18.96
N THR A 17 19.52 0.14 19.44
CA THR A 17 20.09 -0.93 18.61
C THR A 17 19.61 -2.28 19.12
N ALA A 18 19.12 -3.12 18.21
CA ALA A 18 18.85 -4.53 18.48
C ALA A 18 19.82 -5.38 17.67
N VAL A 19 20.53 -6.30 18.33
CA VAL A 19 21.56 -7.16 17.70
C VAL A 19 21.20 -8.63 17.83
N LEU A 20 21.73 -9.44 16.92
CA LEU A 20 21.58 -10.90 16.99
C LEU A 20 22.35 -11.46 18.20
N ASN A 21 21.77 -12.49 18.83
CA ASN A 21 22.45 -13.22 19.91
C ASN A 21 23.73 -13.91 19.39
N GLU A 22 24.74 -13.98 20.25
CA GLU A 22 25.97 -14.72 19.97
C GLU A 22 25.74 -16.24 20.05
N GLY A 23 26.63 -17.03 19.42
CA GLY A 23 26.68 -18.48 19.59
C GLY A 23 25.87 -19.33 18.59
N SER A 24 25.05 -18.72 17.72
CA SER A 24 24.36 -19.42 16.64
C SER A 24 24.64 -18.78 15.28
N LEU A 25 25.14 -19.57 14.32
CA LEU A 25 25.35 -19.13 12.95
C LEU A 25 24.04 -18.90 12.18
N LEU A 26 22.94 -19.49 12.66
CA LEU A 26 21.60 -19.46 12.06
C LEU A 26 20.79 -18.22 12.45
N ASN A 27 21.32 -17.34 13.30
CA ASN A 27 20.65 -16.09 13.63
C ASN A 27 20.69 -15.14 12.43
N GLU A 28 19.53 -14.54 12.11
CA GLU A 28 19.31 -13.72 10.92
C GLU A 28 18.46 -12.49 11.24
N VAL A 29 18.63 -11.44 10.43
CA VAL A 29 17.74 -10.27 10.41
C VAL A 29 16.81 -10.44 9.21
N ILE A 30 15.51 -10.55 9.47
CA ILE A 30 14.48 -10.66 8.41
C ILE A 30 13.82 -9.29 8.24
N LEU A 31 13.83 -8.79 7.01
CA LEU A 31 13.18 -7.52 6.66
C LEU A 31 11.79 -7.78 6.08
N SER A 32 10.76 -7.26 6.76
CA SER A 32 9.35 -7.44 6.39
C SER A 32 8.59 -6.10 6.39
N ALA A 33 9.21 -5.04 5.87
CA ALA A 33 8.66 -3.68 5.89
C ALA A 33 7.74 -3.35 4.68
N GLY A 34 7.22 -4.38 4.00
CA GLY A 34 6.33 -4.25 2.85
C GLY A 34 7.03 -3.77 1.56
N THR A 35 6.25 -3.64 0.48
CA THR A 35 6.73 -3.34 -0.87
C THR A 35 7.43 -1.98 -0.99
N LEU A 36 7.04 -1.00 -0.18
CA LEU A 36 7.67 0.32 -0.14
C LEU A 36 8.78 0.42 0.91
N GLY A 37 8.52 -0.04 2.13
CA GLY A 37 9.45 0.12 3.25
C GLY A 37 10.70 -0.76 3.14
N SER A 38 10.58 -1.98 2.61
CA SER A 38 11.72 -2.89 2.50
C SER A 38 12.82 -2.38 1.55
N PRO A 39 12.53 -1.99 0.29
CA PRO A 39 13.57 -1.43 -0.58
C PRO A 39 14.12 -0.10 -0.06
N GLN A 40 13.30 0.73 0.60
CA GLN A 40 13.76 1.97 1.23
C GLN A 40 14.81 1.67 2.32
N LEU A 41 14.51 0.74 3.24
CA LEU A 41 15.42 0.37 4.32
C LEU A 41 16.71 -0.29 3.83
N LEU A 42 16.63 -1.13 2.78
CA LEU A 42 17.82 -1.69 2.14
C LEU A 42 18.72 -0.58 1.57
N MET A 43 18.15 0.36 0.81
CA MET A 43 18.92 1.47 0.23
C MET A 43 19.53 2.38 1.31
N LEU A 44 18.78 2.72 2.36
CA LEU A 44 19.30 3.48 3.50
C LEU A 44 20.41 2.73 4.25
N SER A 45 20.40 1.40 4.18
CA SER A 45 21.46 0.52 4.73
C SER A 45 22.63 0.30 3.76
N GLY A 46 22.65 1.00 2.62
CA GLY A 46 23.72 0.91 1.61
C GLY A 46 23.60 -0.30 0.67
N ILE A 47 22.44 -0.94 0.59
CA ILE A 47 22.17 -2.09 -0.30
C ILE A 47 21.18 -1.65 -1.38
N GLY A 48 21.65 -1.48 -2.61
CA GLY A 48 20.83 -0.98 -3.72
C GLY A 48 21.65 -0.52 -4.92
N PRO A 49 21.05 0.12 -5.93
CA PRO A 49 21.76 0.55 -7.12
C PRO A 49 22.87 1.55 -6.78
N ALA A 50 24.13 1.20 -7.05
CA ALA A 50 25.29 1.97 -6.57
C ALA A 50 25.25 3.45 -6.98
N GLU A 51 24.91 3.77 -8.22
CA GLU A 51 24.81 5.16 -8.71
C GLU A 51 23.77 5.97 -7.93
N HIS A 52 22.61 5.37 -7.66
CA HIS A 52 21.55 6.01 -6.88
C HIS A 52 22.00 6.26 -5.43
N LEU A 53 22.63 5.27 -4.79
CA LEU A 53 23.15 5.40 -3.43
C LEU A 53 24.22 6.50 -3.34
N MET A 54 25.17 6.52 -4.29
CA MET A 54 26.24 7.53 -4.34
C MET A 54 25.66 8.94 -4.57
N ALA A 55 24.64 9.09 -5.43
CA ALA A 55 23.97 10.37 -5.65
C ALA A 55 23.34 10.94 -4.36
N HIS A 56 22.91 10.06 -3.45
CA HIS A 56 22.36 10.41 -2.14
C HIS A 56 23.41 10.42 -1.00
N ARG A 57 24.70 10.30 -1.32
CA ARG A 57 25.81 10.26 -0.34
C ARG A 57 25.68 9.10 0.67
N ILE A 58 25.08 7.99 0.25
CA ILE A 58 25.00 6.76 1.03
C ILE A 58 26.18 5.87 0.65
N ASN A 59 26.89 5.34 1.64
CA ASN A 59 27.98 4.40 1.39
C ASN A 59 27.43 3.09 0.82
N VAL A 60 28.01 2.63 -0.29
CA VAL A 60 27.59 1.37 -0.93
C VAL A 60 28.19 0.19 -0.16
N VAL A 61 27.33 -0.53 0.56
CA VAL A 61 27.67 -1.79 1.23
C VAL A 61 27.60 -2.95 0.22
N LEU A 62 26.57 -2.93 -0.64
CA LEU A 62 26.40 -3.91 -1.71
C LEU A 62 25.63 -3.28 -2.87
N ASP A 63 26.22 -3.32 -4.07
CA ASP A 63 25.51 -2.93 -5.29
C ASP A 63 24.47 -3.99 -5.64
N GLN A 64 23.20 -3.61 -5.59
CA GLN A 64 22.05 -4.45 -5.92
C GLN A 64 21.06 -3.67 -6.80
N PRO A 65 21.19 -3.73 -8.13
CA PRO A 65 20.46 -2.86 -9.04
C PRO A 65 18.94 -3.10 -9.05
N MET A 66 18.47 -4.27 -8.60
CA MET A 66 17.04 -4.61 -8.57
C MET A 66 16.33 -4.14 -7.29
N VAL A 67 17.04 -3.65 -6.27
CA VAL A 67 16.39 -3.12 -5.06
C VAL A 67 15.60 -1.86 -5.42
N GLY A 68 14.31 -1.86 -5.06
CA GLY A 68 13.39 -0.77 -5.37
C GLY A 68 12.83 -0.79 -6.79
N GLN A 69 13.21 -1.77 -7.62
CA GLN A 69 12.69 -1.93 -8.98
C GLN A 69 11.53 -2.93 -9.03
N GLY A 70 10.77 -2.92 -10.13
CA GLY A 70 9.70 -3.90 -10.37
C GLY A 70 8.44 -3.70 -9.52
N LEU A 71 8.26 -2.51 -8.91
CA LEU A 71 7.00 -2.15 -8.28
C LEU A 71 5.88 -2.19 -9.32
N SER A 72 4.84 -2.94 -9.01
CA SER A 72 3.61 -3.00 -9.78
C SER A 72 2.44 -2.79 -8.82
N ASP A 73 1.43 -2.09 -9.30
CA ASP A 73 0.15 -1.93 -8.61
C ASP A 73 -0.97 -2.22 -9.60
N ASN A 74 -2.05 -2.82 -9.11
CA ASN A 74 -3.19 -3.19 -9.93
C ASN A 74 -4.05 -1.93 -10.15
N PRO A 75 -4.28 -1.50 -11.41
CA PRO A 75 -5.12 -0.34 -11.66
C PRO A 75 -6.56 -0.64 -11.24
N MET A 76 -7.19 0.30 -10.54
CA MET A 76 -8.58 0.21 -10.11
C MET A 76 -9.44 1.21 -10.89
N ASN A 77 -10.51 0.71 -11.50
CA ASN A 77 -11.57 1.52 -12.09
C ASN A 77 -12.86 1.30 -11.30
N LEU A 78 -13.62 2.37 -11.05
CA LEU A 78 -14.81 2.32 -10.21
C LEU A 78 -16.06 2.75 -11.00
N VAL A 79 -17.10 1.92 -10.94
CA VAL A 79 -18.46 2.27 -11.41
C VAL A 79 -19.38 2.34 -10.21
N LEU A 80 -20.09 3.46 -10.07
CA LEU A 80 -21.04 3.68 -8.99
C LEU A 80 -22.45 3.67 -9.57
N VAL A 81 -23.28 2.73 -9.09
CA VAL A 81 -24.68 2.57 -9.52
C VAL A 81 -25.59 2.97 -8.36
N PRO A 82 -26.08 4.23 -8.33
CA PRO A 82 -27.05 4.64 -7.32
C PRO A 82 -28.42 3.97 -7.58
N THR A 83 -29.12 3.62 -6.51
CA THR A 83 -30.43 2.98 -6.56
C THR A 83 -31.34 3.55 -5.48
N THR A 84 -32.61 3.75 -5.81
CA THR A 84 -33.67 4.16 -4.88
C THR A 84 -34.32 2.97 -4.18
N MET A 85 -34.11 1.76 -4.70
CA MET A 85 -34.57 0.52 -4.08
C MET A 85 -33.49 -0.06 -3.16
N PRO A 86 -33.86 -0.58 -1.97
CA PRO A 86 -32.93 -1.30 -1.11
C PRO A 86 -32.26 -2.45 -1.87
N VAL A 87 -30.95 -2.53 -1.75
CA VAL A 87 -30.14 -3.66 -2.25
C VAL A 87 -29.63 -4.48 -1.07
N GLU A 88 -29.39 -5.76 -1.30
CA GLU A 88 -28.63 -6.59 -0.37
C GLU A 88 -27.26 -5.94 -0.13
N ILE A 89 -26.78 -5.90 1.11
CA ILE A 89 -25.49 -5.30 1.47
C ILE A 89 -24.42 -6.38 1.41
N SER A 90 -23.33 -6.10 0.70
CA SER A 90 -22.17 -7.00 0.60
C SER A 90 -20.85 -6.27 0.84
N LEU A 91 -19.85 -7.03 1.31
CA LEU A 91 -18.46 -6.60 1.30
C LEU A 91 -17.90 -6.69 -0.13
N ILE A 92 -16.67 -6.20 -0.32
CA ILE A 92 -15.96 -6.37 -1.59
C ILE A 92 -15.82 -7.87 -1.87
N GLU A 93 -16.39 -8.29 -3.00
CA GLU A 93 -16.32 -9.66 -3.49
C GLU A 93 -16.00 -9.68 -4.98
N VAL A 94 -15.31 -10.74 -5.42
CA VAL A 94 -15.03 -10.97 -6.83
C VAL A 94 -16.28 -11.53 -7.49
N VAL A 95 -16.88 -10.76 -8.39
CA VAL A 95 -18.08 -11.14 -9.16
C VAL A 95 -17.74 -11.61 -10.57
N GLY A 96 -16.49 -11.47 -11.00
CA GLY A 96 -16.04 -11.95 -12.30
C GLY A 96 -14.53 -11.82 -12.52
N ILE A 97 -14.04 -12.55 -13.51
CA ILE A 97 -12.66 -12.45 -13.99
C ILE A 97 -12.74 -12.25 -15.51
N THR A 98 -12.13 -11.19 -16.00
CA THR A 98 -12.09 -10.88 -17.45
C THR A 98 -11.20 -11.88 -18.19
N ARG A 99 -11.34 -11.95 -19.52
CA ARG A 99 -10.47 -12.81 -20.37
C ARG A 99 -8.99 -12.44 -20.30
N PHE A 100 -8.66 -11.24 -19.85
CA PHE A 100 -7.29 -10.75 -19.67
C PHE A 100 -6.79 -10.87 -18.21
N GLY A 101 -7.57 -11.52 -17.33
CA GLY A 101 -7.16 -11.82 -15.95
C GLY A 101 -7.44 -10.72 -14.92
N SER A 102 -8.01 -9.57 -15.31
CA SER A 102 -8.46 -8.55 -14.36
C SER A 102 -9.70 -9.02 -13.59
N PHE A 103 -9.71 -8.77 -12.28
CA PHE A 103 -10.85 -9.05 -11.41
C PHE A 103 -11.90 -7.95 -11.53
N ILE A 104 -13.17 -8.34 -11.52
CA ILE A 104 -14.31 -7.44 -11.32
C ILE A 104 -14.76 -7.66 -9.89
N GLU A 105 -14.59 -6.62 -9.09
CA GLU A 105 -15.00 -6.61 -7.69
C GLU A 105 -16.22 -5.72 -7.51
N SER A 106 -17.15 -6.14 -6.67
CA SER A 106 -18.37 -5.41 -6.37
C SER A 106 -18.60 -5.34 -4.87
N ALA A 107 -19.24 -4.27 -4.43
CA ALA A 107 -19.77 -4.14 -3.08
C ALA A 107 -21.04 -3.31 -3.15
N SER A 108 -21.98 -3.60 -2.26
CA SER A 108 -23.22 -2.85 -2.11
C SER A 108 -23.32 -2.33 -0.69
N ALA A 109 -23.62 -1.04 -0.54
CA ALA A 109 -23.76 -0.42 0.76
C ALA A 109 -24.97 0.52 0.76
N HIS A 110 -25.65 0.58 1.90
CA HIS A 110 -26.63 1.63 2.13
C HIS A 110 -25.90 2.92 2.52
N ILE A 111 -25.91 3.91 1.64
CA ILE A 111 -25.27 5.21 1.89
C ILE A 111 -26.34 6.21 2.31
N ASN A 112 -26.19 6.81 3.49
CA ASN A 112 -27.07 7.89 3.92
C ASN A 112 -26.71 9.19 3.18
N LEU A 113 -27.62 9.63 2.31
CA LEU A 113 -27.43 10.80 1.46
C LEU A 113 -27.25 12.11 2.26
N LEU A 114 -27.84 12.22 3.45
CA LEU A 114 -27.64 13.38 4.35
C LEU A 114 -26.20 13.49 4.86
N LEU A 115 -25.48 12.37 4.99
CA LEU A 115 -24.06 12.40 5.34
C LEU A 115 -23.21 12.86 4.15
N LEU A 116 -23.55 12.44 2.93
CA LEU A 116 -22.82 12.86 1.72
C LEU A 116 -23.00 14.34 1.37
N THR A 117 -24.21 14.87 1.54
CA THR A 117 -24.49 16.30 1.28
C THR A 117 -23.85 17.23 2.30
N LYS A 118 -23.55 16.74 3.51
CA LYS A 118 -22.81 17.50 4.53
C LYS A 118 -21.37 17.83 4.11
N TYR A 119 -20.79 17.05 3.21
CA TYR A 119 -19.42 17.25 2.70
C TYR A 119 -19.37 18.01 1.37
N ASP A 120 -20.49 18.60 0.92
CA ASP A 120 -20.64 19.36 -0.33
C ASP A 120 -19.86 18.76 -1.52
N SER A 121 -19.95 17.44 -1.67
CA SER A 121 -19.21 16.74 -2.71
C SER A 121 -19.96 16.84 -4.04
N GLN A 122 -19.24 17.11 -5.13
CA GLN A 122 -19.80 16.99 -6.50
C GLN A 122 -20.46 15.63 -6.73
N PHE A 123 -19.97 14.60 -6.04
CA PHE A 123 -20.55 13.27 -5.99
C PHE A 123 -21.96 13.25 -5.38
N ALA A 124 -22.19 13.94 -4.26
CA ALA A 124 -23.52 14.05 -3.66
C ALA A 124 -24.52 14.76 -4.59
N HIS A 125 -24.07 15.78 -5.33
CA HIS A 125 -24.89 16.45 -6.33
C HIS A 125 -25.24 15.52 -7.51
N PHE A 126 -24.25 14.77 -8.01
CA PHE A 126 -24.44 13.75 -9.04
C PHE A 126 -25.45 12.68 -8.59
N VAL A 127 -25.30 12.11 -7.39
CA VAL A 127 -26.21 11.08 -6.86
C VAL A 127 -27.64 11.64 -6.72
N ASN A 128 -27.81 12.83 -6.15
CA ASN A 128 -29.13 13.48 -6.07
C ASN A 128 -29.77 13.66 -7.44
N LYS A 129 -29.01 14.13 -8.44
CA LYS A 129 -29.51 14.32 -9.80
C LYS A 129 -29.92 13.00 -10.44
N VAL A 130 -29.14 11.94 -10.27
CA VAL A 130 -29.47 10.61 -10.80
C VAL A 130 -30.70 10.03 -10.10
N CYS A 131 -30.78 10.10 -8.77
CA CYS A 131 -31.95 9.64 -8.00
C CYS A 131 -33.25 10.34 -8.42
N ASN A 132 -33.19 11.65 -8.74
CA ASN A 132 -34.34 12.41 -9.23
C ASN A 132 -34.75 12.09 -10.68
N ILE A 133 -33.88 11.44 -11.47
CA ILE A 133 -34.19 11.00 -12.84
C ILE A 133 -34.81 9.59 -12.84
N ILE A 134 -34.39 8.74 -11.92
CA ILE A 134 -34.80 7.32 -11.86
C ILE A 134 -36.01 7.06 -10.95
N GLY A 135 -36.47 8.05 -10.18
CA GLY A 135 -37.66 7.99 -9.32
C GLY A 135 -38.86 8.69 -9.95
#